data_AF-G4ZJT4-F1
#
_entry.id   AF-G4ZJT4-F1
#
_cell.length_a   1.000
_cell.length_b   1.000
_cell.length_c   1.000
_cell.angle_alpha   90.00
_cell.angle_beta   90.00
_cell.angle_gamma   90.00
#
_symmetry.space_group_name_H-M   'P 1'
#
loop_
_entity.id
_entity.type
_entity.pdbx_description
1 polymer ?
#
loop_
_entity_poly.entity_id
_entity_poly.type
_entity_poly.pdbx_seq_one_letter_code
_entity_poly.pdbx_strand_id
1 'polypeptide(L)' 'TKSAPCMYDEDGERVYVIRALLDQLRQGGRKQYLCSWVALPESENSWEFE' A
#
# COMPACT_ATOMS: atom_id res chain seq x y z
N THR A 1 -11.17 -13.77 0.03
CA THR A 1 -9.76 -13.73 -0.39
C THR A 1 -9.51 -12.36 -0.97
N LYS A 2 -8.68 -11.55 -0.34
CA LYS A 2 -8.40 -10.17 -0.78
C LYS A 2 -7.62 -10.24 -2.10
N SER A 3 -8.20 -9.81 -3.22
CA SER A 3 -7.55 -9.85 -4.53
C SER A 3 -7.61 -8.46 -5.14
N ALA A 4 -6.79 -7.54 -4.59
CA ALA A 4 -6.41 -6.38 -5.36
C ALA A 4 -5.58 -6.87 -6.56
N PRO A 5 -5.79 -6.34 -7.77
CA PRO A 5 -4.91 -6.61 -8.88
C PRO A 5 -3.50 -6.13 -8.52
N CYS A 6 -2.49 -7.00 -8.74
CA CYS A 6 -1.08 -6.66 -8.60
C CYS A 6 -0.40 -6.78 -9.97
N MET A 7 0.59 -5.93 -10.20
CA MET A 7 1.56 -6.08 -11.29
C MET A 7 2.87 -6.59 -10.69
N TYR A 8 3.84 -6.88 -11.55
CA TYR A 8 5.20 -7.20 -11.16
C TYR A 8 6.13 -6.14 -11.75
N ASP A 9 7.10 -5.67 -10.97
CA ASP A 9 8.15 -4.78 -11.46
C ASP A 9 9.25 -5.56 -12.20
N GLU A 10 10.33 -4.87 -12.58
CA GLU A 10 11.46 -5.44 -13.32
C GLU A 10 12.21 -6.53 -12.54
N ASP A 11 12.15 -6.47 -11.20
CA ASP A 11 12.76 -7.45 -10.29
C ASP A 11 11.82 -8.63 -10.00
N GLY A 12 10.59 -8.59 -10.53
CA GLY A 12 9.58 -9.61 -10.29
C GLY A 12 8.88 -9.47 -8.93
N GLU A 13 8.95 -8.30 -8.30
CA GLU A 13 8.29 -8.01 -7.04
C GLU A 13 6.86 -7.52 -7.25
N ARG A 14 5.96 -7.89 -6.33
CA ARG A 14 4.54 -7.53 -6.45
C ARG A 14 4.32 -6.07 -6.12
N VAL A 15 3.84 -5.32 -7.10
CA VAL A 15 3.44 -3.92 -6.96
C VAL A 15 1.92 -3.76 -7.04
N TYR A 16 1.39 -2.89 -6.21
CA TYR A 16 -0.04 -2.64 -6.09
C TYR A 16 -0.35 -1.18 -6.38
N VAL A 17 -1.50 -0.94 -7.02
CA VAL A 17 -1.96 0.43 -7.25
C VAL A 17 -2.70 0.93 -6.02
N ILE A 18 -2.21 2.04 -5.46
CA ILE A 18 -2.90 2.74 -4.37
C ILE A 18 -3.86 3.78 -4.96
N ARG A 19 -5.05 3.89 -4.34
CA ARG A 19 -6.02 4.96 -4.62
C ARG A 19 -5.52 6.28 -4.03
N ALA A 20 -5.03 6.26 -2.79
CA ALA A 20 -4.60 7.45 -2.08
C ALA A 20 -3.66 7.09 -0.91
N LEU A 21 -2.78 8.03 -0.57
CA LEU A 21 -2.12 8.07 0.74
C LEU A 21 -3.01 8.86 1.69
N LEU A 22 -3.48 8.23 2.76
CA LEU A 22 -4.43 8.81 3.70
C LEU A 22 -3.74 9.50 4.88
N ASP A 23 -2.57 9.01 5.28
CA ASP A 23 -1.82 9.52 6.42
C ASP A 23 -0.33 9.18 6.30
N GLN A 24 0.51 9.85 7.08
CA GLN A 24 1.95 9.66 7.15
C GLN A 24 2.43 9.74 8.60
N LEU A 25 3.30 8.81 9.00
CA LEU A 25 3.97 8.89 10.29
C LEU A 25 5.44 8.47 10.21
N ARG A 26 6.20 8.81 11.26
CA ARG A 26 7.56 8.32 11.46
C ARG A 26 7.61 7.38 12.66
N GLN A 27 8.10 6.17 12.45
CA GLN A 27 8.38 5.18 13.51
C GLN A 27 9.81 4.67 13.35
N GLY A 28 10.61 4.77 14.41
CA GLY A 28 12.01 4.32 14.40
C GLY A 28 12.87 5.00 13.33
N GLY A 29 12.59 6.28 13.02
CA GLY A 29 13.28 7.03 11.96
C GLY A 29 12.80 6.75 10.53
N ARG A 30 12.02 5.69 10.31
CA ARG A 30 11.45 5.32 9.01
C ARG A 30 10.08 5.94 8.82
N LYS A 31 9.77 6.38 7.60
CA LYS A 31 8.42 6.82 7.23
C LYS A 31 7.55 5.63 6.92
N GLN A 32 6.28 5.74 7.29
CA GLN A 32 5.20 4.87 6.84
C GLN A 32 4.06 5.73 6.32
N TYR A 33 3.27 5.16 5.42
CA TYR A 33 2.07 5.77 4.88
C TYR A 33 0.87 4.84 5.03
N LEU A 34 -0.28 5.40 5.37
CA LEU A 34 -1.53 4.66 5.35
C LEU A 34 -2.07 4.64 3.92
N CYS A 35 -2.01 3.48 3.28
CA CYS A 35 -2.41 3.29 1.89
C CYS A 35 -3.87 2.86 1.79
N SER A 36 -4.63 3.57 0.96
CA SER A 36 -5.90 3.07 0.44
C SER A 36 -5.68 2.37 -0.89
N TRP A 37 -6.12 1.12 -1.00
CA TRP A 37 -5.86 0.27 -2.17
C TRP A 37 -6.95 0.40 -3.24
N VAL A 38 -6.56 0.36 -4.50
CA VAL A 38 -7.53 0.30 -5.61
C VAL A 38 -8.32 -1.02 -5.52
N ALA A 39 -9.62 -0.93 -5.80
CA ALA A 39 -10.56 -2.05 -5.82
C ALA A 39 -10.77 -2.78 -4.48
N LEU A 40 -10.27 -2.24 -3.36
CA LEU A 40 -10.52 -2.76 -2.02
C LEU A 40 -11.29 -1.75 -1.15
N PRO A 41 -12.06 -2.23 -0.17
CA PRO A 41 -12.75 -1.37 0.79
C PRO A 41 -11.76 -0.73 1.78
N GLU A 42 -12.17 0.34 2.47
CA GLU A 42 -11.32 1.05 3.45
C GLU A 42 -10.88 0.18 4.63
N SER A 43 -11.66 -0.87 4.96
CA SER A 43 -11.30 -1.86 5.98
C SER A 43 -10.01 -2.61 5.65
N GLU A 44 -9.55 -2.50 4.41
CA GLU A 44 -8.35 -3.14 3.90
C GLU A 44 -7.16 -2.20 3.79
N ASN A 45 -7.30 -0.92 4.16
CA ASN A 45 -6.20 0.03 4.21
C ASN A 45 -5.10 -0.49 5.15
N SER A 46 -3.84 -0.25 4.82
CA SER A 46 -2.69 -0.72 5.62
C SER A 46 -1.55 0.30 5.63
N TRP A 47 -0.72 0.21 6.67
CA TRP A 47 0.50 1.01 6.78
C TRP A 47 1.64 0.32 6.03
N GLU A 48 2.21 1.03 5.06
CA GLU A 48 3.34 0.56 4.25
C GLU A 48 4.55 1.46 4.46
N PHE A 49 5.75 0.87 4.44
CA PHE A 49 6.99 1.63 4.52
C PHE A 49 7.35 2.28 3.17
N GLU A 50 8.07 3.41 3.23
CA GLU A 50 8.79 3.97 2.08
C GLU A 50 9.89 3.02 1.59
#